data_AF-A0AAE0MYA9-F1
#
_entry.id   AF-A0AAE0MYA9-F1
#
_cell.length_a   1.000
_cell.length_b   1.000
_cell.length_c   1.000
_cell.angle_alpha   90.00
_cell.angle_beta   90.00
_cell.angle_gamma   90.00
#
_symmetry.space_group_name_H-M   'P 1'
#
loop_
_entity.id
_entity.type
_entity.pdbx_description
1 polymer ?
#
loop_
_entity_poly.entity_id
_entity_poly.type
_entity_poly.pdbx_seq_one_letter_code
_entity_poly.pdbx_strand_id
1 'polypeptide(L)'
;MVTFGDTGLKVAVVGCGHGMLDTIYATLEVECATKGWAQIDLDLLIICGDFQAVRNELDLNCMSVPKHYRKLGDFHKYYSGAAQAPVLTLVIGGNHEASNYHFELYHGGWLAPNIYYLGAAGVVRYGPWRIAGVSGIYNTRSYGKPHGERLPYDRDSVRSAYHVREYDVQRLLHLRSPVDIALSHDWPAWVELFGDHDDFYKTKPHFFASALADRLGSKPAAELLSHLRPTYWFSGHMHTRFAATVNFHDGLGMEDALQRLDNVPEKLRAVLPRVPRSKKPPTPPASTATKTEFLALDKVGSNPTFQWLEVRNLDHPPHADSPDAAPYLDRTEAGKYSLHYDEEWLAVTRACAPGLNIADPVTLVVAPSTARKVPAASVDKHRRWVKANIVDKKLLQIPFNFAPHAPVYSPGSEVDQNQQPLEYPNQQTAQFYDLLQIPNRFAVSSPADASGEGGSASEVGMDR
;
A
#
# COMPACT_ATOMS: atom_id res chain seq x y z
N MET A 1 23.42 6.81 24.93
CA MET A 1 21.98 6.58 25.14
C MET A 1 21.27 7.78 24.58
N VAL A 2 20.62 7.62 23.42
CA VAL A 2 19.65 8.62 22.95
C VAL A 2 18.42 8.38 23.80
N THR A 3 18.14 9.26 24.76
CA THR A 3 16.86 9.23 25.49
C THR A 3 15.81 9.73 24.51
N PHE A 4 14.96 8.84 24.01
CA PHE A 4 13.77 9.25 23.28
C PHE A 4 12.92 10.11 24.23
N GLY A 5 12.71 11.37 23.87
CA GLY A 5 11.73 12.21 24.55
C GLY A 5 10.35 11.56 24.47
N ASP A 6 9.49 11.89 25.43
CA ASP A 6 8.14 11.37 25.69
C ASP A 6 7.11 11.66 24.57
N THR A 7 7.48 11.55 23.30
CA THR A 7 6.62 11.93 22.18
C THR A 7 6.44 10.74 21.25
N GLY A 8 5.25 10.14 21.32
CA GLY A 8 4.75 9.20 20.33
C GLY A 8 4.72 9.78 18.90
N LEU A 9 4.27 8.97 17.95
CA LEU A 9 4.19 9.37 16.55
C LEU A 9 2.90 10.17 16.30
N LYS A 10 3.04 11.45 15.93
CA LYS A 10 1.90 12.30 15.61
C LYS A 10 1.48 12.06 14.17
N VAL A 11 0.34 11.40 13.99
CA VAL A 11 -0.18 11.05 12.66
C VAL A 11 -1.55 11.68 12.42
N ALA A 12 -1.84 11.98 11.17
CA ALA A 12 -3.20 12.11 10.68
C ALA A 12 -3.54 10.91 9.80
N VAL A 13 -4.74 10.35 9.96
CA VAL A 13 -5.24 9.24 9.15
C VAL A 13 -6.46 9.71 8.37
N VAL A 14 -6.50 9.40 7.08
CA VAL A 14 -7.63 9.65 6.19
C VAL A 14 -8.13 8.33 5.62
N GLY A 15 -9.45 8.17 5.55
CA GLY A 15 -10.11 7.03 4.92
C GLY A 15 -9.91 7.03 3.40
N CYS A 16 -10.90 7.52 2.65
CA CYS A 16 -10.81 7.64 1.19
C CYS A 16 -10.52 9.09 0.75
N GLY A 17 -9.47 9.30 -0.06
CA GLY A 17 -9.04 10.64 -0.48
C GLY A 17 -9.91 11.32 -1.54
N HIS A 18 -10.42 10.54 -2.49
CA HIS A 18 -11.17 10.96 -3.69
C HIS A 18 -10.60 12.17 -4.44
N GLY A 19 -9.28 12.28 -4.50
CA GLY A 19 -8.56 13.34 -5.21
C GLY A 19 -8.72 14.74 -4.61
N MET A 20 -9.19 14.87 -3.36
CA MET A 20 -9.43 16.16 -2.68
C MET A 20 -8.26 16.54 -1.75
N LEU A 21 -7.04 16.53 -2.28
CA LEU A 21 -5.82 16.75 -1.50
C LEU A 21 -5.76 18.14 -0.87
N ASP A 22 -6.22 19.18 -1.56
CA ASP A 22 -6.18 20.54 -1.03
C ASP A 22 -7.10 20.66 0.19
N THR A 23 -8.27 19.99 0.14
CA THR A 23 -9.21 19.94 1.27
C THR A 23 -8.62 19.15 2.43
N ILE A 24 -7.96 18.02 2.17
CA ILE A 24 -7.28 17.23 3.21
C ILE A 24 -6.22 18.08 3.91
N TYR A 25 -5.30 18.69 3.16
CA TYR A 25 -4.22 19.47 3.76
C TYR A 25 -4.70 20.73 4.47
N ALA A 26 -5.72 21.41 3.96
CA ALA A 26 -6.34 22.55 4.66
C ALA A 26 -7.04 22.12 5.96
N THR A 27 -7.65 20.94 5.99
CA THR A 27 -8.33 20.42 7.19
C THR A 27 -7.34 19.97 8.27
N LEU A 28 -6.13 19.54 7.89
CA LEU A 28 -5.10 19.16 8.87
C LEU A 28 -4.77 20.29 9.85
N GLU A 29 -4.70 21.53 9.37
CA GLU A 29 -4.41 22.68 10.24
C GLU A 29 -5.48 22.83 11.34
N VAL A 30 -6.75 22.72 10.96
CA VAL A 30 -7.89 22.80 11.88
C VAL A 30 -7.87 21.66 12.88
N GLU A 31 -7.72 20.42 12.40
CA GLU A 31 -7.76 19.22 13.26
C GLU A 31 -6.54 19.13 14.19
N CYS A 32 -5.35 19.53 13.74
CA CYS A 32 -4.17 19.64 14.60
C CYS A 32 -4.39 20.66 15.73
N ALA A 33 -4.98 21.82 15.42
CA ALA A 33 -5.26 22.84 16.42
C ALA A 33 -6.20 22.33 17.54
N THR A 34 -7.15 21.42 17.23
CA THR A 34 -8.01 20.79 18.25
C THR A 34 -7.21 19.94 19.27
N LYS A 35 -6.01 19.49 18.89
CA LYS A 35 -5.07 18.74 19.75
C LYS A 35 -3.99 19.63 20.36
N GLY A 36 -4.03 20.94 20.11
CA GLY A 36 -2.98 21.87 20.51
C GLY A 36 -1.68 21.70 19.72
N TRP A 37 -1.75 21.15 18.51
CA TRP A 37 -0.60 20.95 17.62
C TRP A 37 -0.64 21.93 16.46
N ALA A 38 0.52 22.35 15.97
CA ALA A 38 0.64 22.95 14.66
C ALA A 38 0.73 21.86 13.60
N GLN A 39 0.36 22.17 12.35
CA GLN A 39 0.47 21.20 11.24
C GLN A 39 1.90 20.67 11.07
N ILE A 40 2.92 21.50 11.31
CA ILE A 40 4.34 21.12 11.25
C ILE A 40 4.73 20.10 12.34
N ASP A 41 3.94 19.98 13.40
CA ASP A 41 4.18 18.98 14.44
C ASP A 41 3.82 17.57 13.96
N LEU A 42 2.97 17.42 12.94
CA LEU A 42 2.66 16.11 12.36
C LEU A 42 3.91 15.46 11.78
N ASP A 43 4.07 14.17 12.04
CA ASP A 43 5.15 13.37 11.47
C ASP A 43 4.72 12.76 10.14
N LEU A 44 3.48 12.27 10.05
CA LEU A 44 2.93 11.61 8.87
C LEU A 44 1.44 11.94 8.65
N LEU A 45 1.05 12.03 7.38
CA LEU A 45 -0.32 11.83 6.93
C LEU A 45 -0.42 10.43 6.29
N ILE A 46 -1.44 9.66 6.63
CA ILE A 46 -1.71 8.34 6.05
C ILE A 46 -3.05 8.39 5.31
N ILE A 47 -3.06 8.06 4.02
CA ILE A 47 -4.29 7.95 3.22
C ILE A 47 -4.53 6.49 2.86
N CYS A 48 -5.65 5.93 3.33
CA CYS A 48 -5.96 4.51 3.24
C CYS A 48 -6.53 4.09 1.86
N GLY A 49 -6.31 4.87 0.79
CA GLY A 49 -6.74 4.57 -0.56
C GLY A 49 -7.77 5.52 -1.14
N ASP A 50 -8.21 5.18 -2.36
CA ASP A 50 -8.95 6.06 -3.26
C ASP A 50 -8.28 7.43 -3.35
N PHE A 51 -6.95 7.45 -3.43
CA PHE A 51 -6.14 8.67 -3.45
C PHE A 51 -6.34 9.45 -4.75
N GLN A 52 -6.51 8.75 -5.86
CA GLN A 52 -6.67 9.27 -7.22
C GLN A 52 -5.43 10.05 -7.70
N ALA A 53 -4.30 9.36 -7.86
CA ALA A 53 -3.04 9.92 -8.37
C ALA A 53 -3.08 10.28 -9.87
N VAL A 54 -4.06 11.08 -10.30
CA VAL A 54 -4.30 11.47 -11.69
C VAL A 54 -3.35 12.59 -12.11
N ARG A 55 -2.41 12.31 -13.02
CA ARG A 55 -1.39 13.29 -13.47
C ARG A 55 -1.92 14.25 -14.52
N ASN A 56 -2.83 13.76 -15.37
CA ASN A 56 -3.49 14.48 -16.46
C ASN A 56 -4.81 13.80 -16.85
N GLU A 57 -5.53 14.33 -17.85
CA GLU A 57 -6.84 13.83 -18.26
C GLU A 57 -6.82 12.39 -18.82
N LEU A 58 -5.72 11.92 -19.42
CA LEU A 58 -5.64 10.55 -19.95
C LEU A 58 -5.69 9.51 -18.83
N ASP A 59 -5.09 9.79 -17.67
CA ASP A 59 -5.10 8.89 -16.51
C ASP A 59 -6.54 8.61 -16.02
N LEU A 60 -7.50 9.52 -16.26
CA LEU A 60 -8.92 9.30 -15.94
C LEU A 60 -9.49 8.09 -16.67
N ASN A 61 -8.95 7.75 -17.85
CA ASN A 61 -9.37 6.60 -18.63
C ASN A 61 -8.83 5.27 -18.09
N CYS A 62 -7.90 5.31 -17.15
CA CYS A 62 -7.38 4.15 -16.42
C CYS A 62 -8.04 3.96 -15.05
N MET A 63 -9.08 4.75 -14.73
CA MET A 63 -9.84 4.63 -13.49
C MET A 63 -11.10 3.79 -13.70
N SER A 64 -11.36 2.88 -12.77
CA SER A 64 -12.64 2.17 -12.67
C SER A 64 -13.73 3.02 -12.00
N VAL A 65 -13.95 4.21 -12.57
CA VAL A 65 -15.01 5.16 -12.19
C VAL A 65 -15.89 5.38 -13.43
N PRO A 66 -17.23 5.39 -13.30
CA PRO A 66 -18.11 5.73 -14.42
C PRO A 66 -17.73 7.09 -15.04
N LYS A 67 -17.76 7.18 -16.37
CA LYS A 67 -17.20 8.33 -17.11
C LYS A 67 -17.67 9.69 -16.59
N HIS A 68 -18.96 9.84 -16.28
CA HIS A 68 -19.56 11.09 -15.82
C HIS A 68 -19.20 11.48 -14.37
N TYR A 69 -18.58 10.58 -13.59
CA TYR A 69 -18.09 10.86 -12.24
C TYR A 69 -16.58 11.08 -12.19
N ARG A 70 -15.85 10.88 -13.30
CA ARG A 70 -14.41 11.10 -13.36
C ARG A 70 -14.12 12.60 -13.22
N LYS A 71 -13.16 12.92 -12.36
CA LYS A 71 -12.70 14.28 -12.10
C LYS A 71 -11.18 14.24 -11.98
N LEU A 72 -10.52 15.26 -12.51
CA LEU A 72 -9.06 15.41 -12.43
C LEU A 72 -8.56 15.43 -10.97
N GLY A 73 -9.36 16.00 -10.06
CA GLY A 73 -8.96 16.19 -8.67
C GLY A 73 -7.79 17.16 -8.55
N ASP A 74 -7.06 17.06 -7.44
CA ASP A 74 -5.99 18.00 -7.11
C ASP A 74 -4.58 17.50 -7.44
N PHE A 75 -4.40 16.18 -7.59
CA PHE A 75 -3.08 15.56 -7.60
C PHE A 75 -2.16 16.08 -8.72
N HIS A 76 -2.69 16.44 -9.89
CA HIS A 76 -1.91 16.98 -10.99
C HIS A 76 -1.07 18.22 -10.61
N LYS A 77 -1.51 19.02 -9.61
CA LYS A 77 -0.76 20.18 -9.08
C LYS A 77 0.49 19.73 -8.33
N TYR A 78 0.39 18.66 -7.55
CA TYR A 78 1.50 18.09 -6.79
C TYR A 78 2.48 17.37 -7.71
N TYR A 79 1.97 16.64 -8.71
CA TYR A 79 2.80 15.98 -9.71
C TYR A 79 3.63 16.97 -10.54
N SER A 80 3.02 18.09 -10.97
CA SER A 80 3.69 19.13 -11.76
C SER A 80 4.62 20.04 -10.94
N GLY A 81 4.54 20.01 -9.61
CA GLY A 81 5.26 20.92 -8.73
C GLY A 81 4.61 22.29 -8.54
N ALA A 82 3.40 22.51 -9.06
CA ALA A 82 2.61 23.71 -8.80
C ALA A 82 2.13 23.80 -7.33
N ALA A 83 2.05 22.66 -6.64
CA ALA A 83 1.81 22.55 -5.20
C ALA A 83 2.78 21.53 -4.59
N GLN A 84 3.01 21.61 -3.28
CA GLN A 84 3.82 20.64 -2.54
C GLN A 84 3.06 20.17 -1.30
N ALA A 85 3.17 18.87 -0.98
CA ALA A 85 2.55 18.33 0.22
C ALA A 85 3.26 18.86 1.48
N PRO A 86 2.54 19.51 2.42
CA PRO A 86 3.14 20.15 3.60
C PRO A 86 3.61 19.17 4.67
N VAL A 87 3.15 17.92 4.62
CA VAL A 87 3.49 16.84 5.55
C VAL A 87 3.84 15.61 4.71
N LEU A 88 4.73 14.76 5.23
CA LEU A 88 5.05 13.49 4.57
C LEU A 88 3.79 12.61 4.52
N THR A 89 3.31 12.34 3.31
CA THR A 89 2.06 11.62 3.07
C THR A 89 2.35 10.20 2.58
N LEU A 90 2.00 9.20 3.39
CA LEU A 90 2.01 7.79 3.01
C LEU A 90 0.65 7.38 2.41
N VAL A 91 0.69 6.65 1.31
CA VAL A 91 -0.49 6.28 0.52
C VAL A 91 -0.49 4.78 0.23
N ILE A 92 -1.63 4.13 0.39
CA ILE A 92 -1.96 2.86 -0.27
C ILE A 92 -3.02 3.10 -1.33
N GLY A 93 -3.20 2.19 -2.28
CA GLY A 93 -4.21 2.30 -3.33
C GLY A 93 -5.57 1.75 -2.86
N GLY A 94 -6.65 2.35 -3.35
CA GLY A 94 -8.02 1.81 -3.26
C GLY A 94 -8.51 1.24 -4.58
N ASN A 95 -9.81 1.37 -4.86
CA ASN A 95 -10.44 0.90 -6.10
C ASN A 95 -10.73 2.02 -7.12
N HIS A 96 -10.65 3.28 -6.71
CA HIS A 96 -10.75 4.44 -7.60
C HIS A 96 -9.38 5.08 -7.77
N GLU A 97 -8.50 4.43 -8.51
CA GLU A 97 -7.13 4.89 -8.71
C GLU A 97 -6.79 5.10 -10.18
N ALA A 98 -5.83 6.00 -10.43
CA ALA A 98 -5.07 6.00 -11.67
C ALA A 98 -4.18 4.74 -11.70
N SER A 99 -4.79 3.60 -12.03
CA SER A 99 -4.19 2.28 -11.84
C SER A 99 -2.94 2.08 -12.68
N ASN A 100 -2.81 2.79 -13.80
CA ASN A 100 -1.59 2.85 -14.60
C ASN A 100 -0.42 3.47 -13.82
N TYR A 101 -0.62 4.61 -13.17
CA TYR A 101 0.48 5.26 -12.44
C TYR A 101 0.88 4.48 -11.18
N HIS A 102 -0.08 3.88 -10.47
CA HIS A 102 0.24 2.97 -9.36
C HIS A 102 0.99 1.71 -9.83
N PHE A 103 0.67 1.19 -11.02
CA PHE A 103 1.38 0.04 -11.60
C PHE A 103 2.84 0.37 -11.93
N GLU A 104 3.13 1.58 -12.43
CA GLU A 104 4.49 2.07 -12.66
C GLU A 104 5.35 2.07 -11.38
N LEU A 105 4.71 2.17 -10.20
CA LEU A 105 5.31 2.17 -8.86
C LEU A 105 4.89 0.94 -8.03
N TYR A 106 4.79 -0.23 -8.66
CA TYR A 106 4.33 -1.48 -8.03
C TYR A 106 5.06 -1.84 -6.70
N HIS A 107 6.37 -1.56 -6.59
CA HIS A 107 7.15 -1.80 -5.36
C HIS A 107 7.21 -0.59 -4.41
N GLY A 108 6.42 0.44 -4.69
CA GLY A 108 6.38 1.71 -3.96
C GLY A 108 7.34 2.76 -4.53
N GLY A 109 7.07 4.02 -4.21
CA GLY A 109 7.87 5.16 -4.64
C GLY A 109 7.15 6.49 -4.44
N TRP A 110 7.86 7.58 -4.68
CA TRP A 110 7.33 8.93 -4.60
C TRP A 110 6.35 9.19 -5.75
N LEU A 111 5.08 9.44 -5.43
CA LEU A 111 4.08 9.88 -6.40
C LEU A 111 4.32 11.33 -6.82
N ALA A 112 4.79 12.15 -5.87
CA ALA A 112 5.15 13.56 -5.97
C ALA A 112 6.09 13.89 -4.78
N PRO A 113 6.71 15.08 -4.73
CA PRO A 113 7.53 15.46 -3.57
C PRO A 113 6.72 15.35 -2.27
N ASN A 114 7.26 14.62 -1.29
CA ASN A 114 6.66 14.39 0.03
C ASN A 114 5.38 13.53 0.03
N ILE A 115 5.05 12.84 -1.08
CA ILE A 115 3.93 11.88 -1.18
C ILE A 115 4.49 10.52 -1.63
N TYR A 116 4.46 9.52 -0.75
CA TYR A 116 5.01 8.19 -1.00
C TYR A 116 3.91 7.12 -1.08
N TYR A 117 3.86 6.40 -2.20
CA TYR A 117 3.01 5.23 -2.37
C TYR A 117 3.74 3.97 -1.87
N LEU A 118 3.08 3.15 -1.05
CA LEU A 118 3.67 1.91 -0.53
C LEU A 118 3.81 0.79 -1.57
N GLY A 119 3.17 0.91 -2.74
CA GLY A 119 3.13 -0.14 -3.74
C GLY A 119 1.90 -1.04 -3.62
N ALA A 120 1.82 -2.08 -4.47
CA ALA A 120 0.75 -3.08 -4.41
C ALA A 120 0.71 -3.79 -3.04
N ALA A 121 1.90 -4.05 -2.49
CA ALA A 121 2.14 -4.28 -1.07
C ALA A 121 3.54 -3.75 -0.73
N GLY A 122 3.74 -3.30 0.51
CA GLY A 122 5.01 -2.71 0.91
C GLY A 122 5.20 -2.65 2.42
N VAL A 123 6.46 -2.54 2.84
CA VAL A 123 6.84 -2.21 4.22
C VAL A 123 7.94 -1.16 4.20
N VAL A 124 7.75 -0.11 4.99
CA VAL A 124 8.71 0.99 5.16
C VAL A 124 8.98 1.21 6.64
N ARG A 125 10.11 1.87 6.93
CA ARG A 125 10.51 2.31 8.27
C ARG A 125 10.50 3.83 8.31
N TYR A 126 9.87 4.38 9.34
CA TYR A 126 9.95 5.79 9.68
C TYR A 126 10.50 5.87 11.10
N GLY A 127 11.81 6.06 11.25
CA GLY A 127 12.43 5.90 12.56
C GLY A 127 12.23 4.48 13.11
N PRO A 128 11.85 4.35 14.39
CA PRO A 128 11.57 3.05 15.01
C PRO A 128 10.25 2.41 14.54
N TRP A 129 9.35 3.15 13.90
CA TRP A 129 8.05 2.61 13.45
C TRP A 129 8.17 1.84 12.15
N ARG A 130 7.55 0.66 12.13
CA ARG A 130 7.42 -0.19 10.96
C ARG A 130 5.99 -0.18 10.44
N ILE A 131 5.84 0.21 9.18
CA ILE A 131 4.54 0.44 8.55
C ILE A 131 4.40 -0.51 7.36
N ALA A 132 3.40 -1.39 7.40
CA ALA A 132 3.08 -2.30 6.31
C ALA A 132 1.77 -1.91 5.64
N GLY A 133 1.63 -2.17 4.34
CA GLY A 133 0.40 -1.88 3.62
C GLY A 133 0.14 -2.86 2.48
N VAL A 134 -1.14 -3.10 2.21
CA VAL A 134 -1.63 -3.77 1.00
C VAL A 134 -2.63 -2.87 0.30
N SER A 135 -2.41 -2.63 -1.00
CA SER A 135 -3.27 -1.79 -1.83
C SER A 135 -4.40 -2.60 -2.45
N GLY A 136 -5.51 -1.94 -2.72
CA GLY A 136 -6.62 -2.49 -3.50
C GLY A 136 -7.74 -3.09 -2.66
N ILE A 137 -8.67 -3.78 -3.34
CA ILE A 137 -9.77 -4.50 -2.69
C ILE A 137 -9.77 -5.98 -3.03
N TYR A 138 -10.26 -6.80 -2.11
CA TYR A 138 -10.34 -8.24 -2.30
C TYR A 138 -11.43 -8.63 -3.30
N ASN A 139 -11.04 -9.46 -4.27
CA ASN A 139 -11.97 -10.13 -5.16
C ASN A 139 -11.56 -11.59 -5.35
N THR A 140 -12.41 -12.52 -4.92
CA THR A 140 -12.14 -13.97 -4.98
C THR A 140 -11.76 -14.48 -6.37
N ARG A 141 -12.34 -13.89 -7.44
CA ARG A 141 -12.09 -14.32 -8.82
C ARG A 141 -10.73 -13.86 -9.35
N SER A 142 -10.12 -12.88 -8.71
CA SER A 142 -8.83 -12.31 -9.10
C SER A 142 -7.70 -12.71 -8.16
N TYR A 143 -8.00 -13.07 -6.91
CA TYR A 143 -6.99 -13.26 -5.87
C TYR A 143 -5.88 -14.25 -6.24
N GLY A 144 -6.23 -15.43 -6.78
CA GLY A 144 -5.25 -16.44 -7.19
C GLY A 144 -4.61 -16.20 -8.57
N LYS A 145 -4.91 -15.08 -9.24
CA LYS A 145 -4.39 -14.76 -10.59
C LYS A 145 -3.09 -13.95 -10.51
N PRO A 146 -2.29 -13.93 -11.59
CA PRO A 146 -1.21 -12.96 -11.73
C PRO A 146 -1.72 -11.52 -11.88
N HIS A 147 -0.79 -10.56 -11.86
CA HIS A 147 -1.04 -9.16 -12.27
C HIS A 147 -0.91 -9.06 -13.80
N GLY A 148 -1.87 -9.64 -14.52
CA GLY A 148 -1.85 -9.72 -15.98
C GLY A 148 -2.33 -8.47 -16.70
N GLU A 149 -2.74 -7.45 -15.97
CA GLU A 149 -3.23 -6.19 -16.49
C GLU A 149 -2.08 -5.33 -17.00
N ARG A 150 -2.20 -4.80 -18.21
CA ARG A 150 -1.25 -3.81 -18.77
C ARG A 150 -1.98 -2.91 -19.75
N LEU A 151 -1.47 -1.69 -19.95
CA LEU A 151 -2.06 -0.74 -20.87
C LEU A 151 -2.03 -1.24 -22.33
N PRO A 152 -3.05 -0.90 -23.15
CA PRO A 152 -4.28 -0.23 -22.75
C PRO A 152 -5.25 -1.20 -22.04
N TYR A 153 -5.89 -0.71 -20.96
CA TYR A 153 -6.87 -1.50 -20.22
C TYR A 153 -8.21 -1.59 -20.97
N ASP A 154 -8.77 -2.78 -21.03
CA ASP A 154 -10.19 -2.98 -21.29
C ASP A 154 -11.03 -2.80 -20.00
N ARG A 155 -12.33 -3.08 -20.10
CA ARG A 155 -13.27 -2.95 -18.98
C ARG A 155 -12.97 -3.89 -17.82
N ASP A 156 -12.40 -5.06 -18.09
CA ASP A 156 -12.17 -6.08 -17.07
C ASP A 156 -10.80 -5.84 -16.40
N SER A 157 -9.77 -5.56 -17.17
CA SER A 157 -8.43 -5.23 -16.68
C SER A 157 -8.38 -3.93 -15.88
N VAL A 158 -9.14 -2.89 -16.23
CA VAL A 158 -9.22 -1.67 -15.40
C VAL A 158 -9.82 -1.96 -14.01
N ARG A 159 -10.66 -3.01 -13.90
CA ARG A 159 -11.26 -3.44 -12.63
C ARG A 159 -10.32 -4.37 -11.86
N SER A 160 -9.68 -5.31 -12.55
CA SER A 160 -8.81 -6.27 -11.87
C SER A 160 -7.44 -5.71 -11.51
N ALA A 161 -7.01 -4.59 -12.09
CA ALA A 161 -5.73 -3.92 -11.80
C ALA A 161 -5.59 -3.52 -10.32
N TYR A 162 -6.68 -3.13 -9.65
CA TYR A 162 -6.66 -2.77 -8.22
C TYR A 162 -7.09 -3.93 -7.31
N HIS A 163 -7.38 -5.12 -7.83
CA HIS A 163 -7.73 -6.23 -6.94
C HIS A 163 -6.47 -6.75 -6.21
N VAL A 164 -6.60 -7.10 -4.93
CA VAL A 164 -5.53 -7.74 -4.15
C VAL A 164 -5.16 -9.10 -4.76
N ARG A 165 -3.86 -9.44 -4.85
CA ARG A 165 -3.38 -10.77 -5.29
C ARG A 165 -2.76 -11.58 -4.16
N GLU A 166 -2.88 -12.90 -4.27
CA GLU A 166 -2.24 -13.85 -3.35
C GLU A 166 -0.73 -13.63 -3.31
N TYR A 167 -0.09 -13.30 -4.44
CA TYR A 167 1.34 -13.02 -4.48
C TYR A 167 1.76 -11.89 -3.52
N ASP A 168 1.02 -10.79 -3.49
CA ASP A 168 1.31 -9.61 -2.65
C ASP A 168 1.13 -9.96 -1.17
N VAL A 169 0.04 -10.66 -0.84
CA VAL A 169 -0.30 -11.06 0.54
C VAL A 169 0.70 -12.09 1.07
N GLN A 170 1.05 -13.09 0.25
CA GLN A 170 2.02 -14.11 0.65
C GLN A 170 3.38 -13.50 0.98
N ARG A 171 3.83 -12.44 0.29
CA ARG A 171 5.06 -11.73 0.67
C ARG A 171 4.96 -11.14 2.08
N LEU A 172 3.87 -10.45 2.42
CA LEU A 172 3.67 -9.92 3.77
C LEU A 172 3.58 -11.03 4.83
N LEU A 173 3.06 -12.21 4.49
CA LEU A 173 3.05 -13.37 5.40
C LEU A 173 4.44 -13.99 5.65
N HIS A 174 5.48 -13.59 4.90
CA HIS A 174 6.86 -13.99 5.20
C HIS A 174 7.53 -13.13 6.30
N LEU A 175 6.89 -12.05 6.74
CA LEU A 175 7.41 -11.20 7.81
C LEU A 175 7.42 -11.96 9.14
N ARG A 176 8.52 -11.85 9.86
CA ARG A 176 8.75 -12.48 11.18
C ARG A 176 9.09 -11.46 12.27
N SER A 177 9.45 -10.23 11.89
CA SER A 177 9.61 -9.13 12.83
C SER A 177 8.27 -8.41 13.05
N PRO A 178 8.05 -7.78 14.22
CA PRO A 178 6.84 -7.01 14.50
C PRO A 178 6.55 -5.95 13.44
N VAL A 179 5.28 -5.64 13.25
CA VAL A 179 4.77 -4.49 12.48
C VAL A 179 3.98 -3.62 13.46
N ASP A 180 4.13 -2.30 13.39
CA ASP A 180 3.46 -1.39 14.33
C ASP A 180 2.14 -0.87 13.78
N ILE A 181 2.16 -0.51 12.50
CA ILE A 181 1.02 0.05 11.77
C ILE A 181 0.81 -0.80 10.51
N ALA A 182 -0.39 -1.33 10.31
CA ALA A 182 -0.78 -1.98 9.06
C ALA A 182 -1.92 -1.22 8.38
N LEU A 183 -1.90 -1.22 7.05
CA LEU A 183 -2.86 -0.50 6.21
C LEU A 183 -3.51 -1.45 5.19
N SER A 184 -4.82 -1.34 5.03
CA SER A 184 -5.56 -1.93 3.91
C SER A 184 -6.70 -1.02 3.51
N HIS A 185 -7.07 -0.96 2.22
CA HIS A 185 -8.17 -0.11 1.80
C HIS A 185 -9.51 -0.65 2.29
N ASP A 186 -9.84 -1.89 1.91
CA ASP A 186 -10.98 -2.60 2.48
C ASP A 186 -10.63 -3.20 3.85
N TRP A 187 -11.66 -3.41 4.66
CA TRP A 187 -11.50 -3.83 6.05
C TRP A 187 -11.09 -5.29 6.12
N PRO A 188 -10.26 -5.72 7.09
CA PRO A 188 -10.14 -7.13 7.44
C PRO A 188 -11.53 -7.74 7.65
N ALA A 189 -11.81 -8.86 6.98
CA ALA A 189 -13.09 -9.55 7.14
C ALA A 189 -13.39 -9.83 8.62
N TRP A 190 -14.65 -9.65 9.03
CA TRP A 190 -15.15 -9.88 10.38
C TRP A 190 -14.65 -8.92 11.47
N VAL A 191 -13.83 -7.91 11.12
CA VAL A 191 -13.31 -6.94 12.11
C VAL A 191 -14.44 -6.14 12.77
N GLU A 192 -15.57 -5.97 12.09
CA GLU A 192 -16.73 -5.26 12.62
C GLU A 192 -17.29 -5.92 13.88
N LEU A 193 -17.17 -7.25 14.00
CA LEU A 193 -17.67 -8.00 15.16
C LEU A 193 -16.90 -7.70 16.45
N PHE A 194 -15.71 -7.10 16.34
CA PHE A 194 -14.88 -6.66 17.47
C PHE A 194 -15.15 -5.20 17.89
N GLY A 195 -16.15 -4.55 17.28
CA GLY A 195 -16.63 -3.22 17.65
C GLY A 195 -18.14 -3.21 17.90
N ASP A 196 -18.75 -2.03 17.83
CA ASP A 196 -20.21 -1.84 17.95
C ASP A 196 -20.93 -2.22 16.64
N HIS A 197 -20.93 -3.53 16.34
CA HIS A 197 -21.58 -4.04 15.14
C HIS A 197 -23.11 -3.90 15.19
N ASP A 198 -23.71 -3.82 16.37
CA ASP A 198 -25.16 -3.63 16.52
C ASP A 198 -25.58 -2.25 15.97
N ASP A 199 -24.90 -1.17 16.38
CA ASP A 199 -25.16 0.15 15.82
C ASP A 199 -24.76 0.24 14.34
N PHE A 200 -23.62 -0.36 13.96
CA PHE A 200 -23.16 -0.38 12.58
C PHE A 200 -24.18 -1.02 11.63
N TYR A 201 -24.72 -2.20 11.97
CA TYR A 201 -25.71 -2.87 11.14
C TYR A 201 -27.08 -2.18 11.19
N LYS A 202 -27.43 -1.53 12.30
CA LYS A 202 -28.65 -0.72 12.40
C LYS A 202 -28.58 0.51 11.49
N THR A 203 -27.46 1.21 11.46
CA THR A 203 -27.25 2.43 10.66
C THR A 203 -26.96 2.11 9.18
N LYS A 204 -26.35 0.95 8.90
CA LYS A 204 -25.97 0.51 7.55
C LYS A 204 -26.43 -0.95 7.28
N PRO A 205 -27.74 -1.21 7.14
CA PRO A 205 -28.30 -2.57 7.06
C PRO A 205 -27.84 -3.40 5.85
N HIS A 206 -27.37 -2.75 4.78
CA HIS A 206 -26.79 -3.45 3.62
C HIS A 206 -25.47 -4.17 3.95
N PHE A 207 -24.72 -3.69 4.94
CA PHE A 207 -23.52 -4.38 5.42
C PHE A 207 -23.87 -5.64 6.22
N PHE A 208 -24.99 -5.65 6.95
CA PHE A 208 -25.48 -6.88 7.58
C PHE A 208 -25.82 -7.96 6.54
N ALA A 209 -26.49 -7.58 5.45
CA ALA A 209 -26.75 -8.50 4.33
C ALA A 209 -25.46 -9.00 3.66
N SER A 210 -24.43 -8.16 3.58
CA SER A 210 -23.12 -8.54 3.05
C SER A 210 -22.36 -9.48 3.99
N ALA A 211 -22.44 -9.24 5.30
CA ALA A 211 -21.86 -10.10 6.34
C ALA A 211 -22.53 -11.48 6.36
N LEU A 212 -23.86 -11.55 6.27
CA LEU A 212 -24.60 -12.82 6.15
C LEU A 212 -24.24 -13.62 4.89
N ALA A 213 -23.77 -12.94 3.84
CA ALA A 213 -23.32 -13.56 2.60
C ALA A 213 -21.81 -13.84 2.57
N ASP A 214 -21.09 -13.60 3.67
CA ASP A 214 -19.62 -13.73 3.78
C ASP A 214 -18.88 -12.92 2.68
N ARG A 215 -19.37 -11.71 2.44
CA ARG A 215 -18.88 -10.75 1.42
C ARG A 215 -18.47 -9.39 2.01
N LEU A 216 -18.53 -9.22 3.32
CA LEU A 216 -18.09 -7.99 3.98
C LEU A 216 -16.59 -8.08 4.31
N GLY A 217 -15.81 -7.13 3.81
CA GLY A 217 -14.37 -7.04 4.05
C GLY A 217 -13.53 -8.04 3.25
N SER A 218 -12.25 -8.09 3.60
CA SER A 218 -11.16 -8.74 2.89
C SER A 218 -10.61 -9.90 3.71
N LYS A 219 -10.78 -11.12 3.19
CA LYS A 219 -10.23 -12.33 3.79
C LYS A 219 -8.70 -12.31 3.82
N PRO A 220 -8.00 -11.84 2.78
CA PRO A 220 -6.55 -11.70 2.84
C PRO A 220 -6.09 -10.67 3.88
N ALA A 221 -6.82 -9.55 4.06
CA ALA A 221 -6.51 -8.58 5.11
C ALA A 221 -6.74 -9.17 6.51
N ALA A 222 -7.77 -10.02 6.71
CA ALA A 222 -7.95 -10.78 7.95
C ALA A 222 -6.80 -11.75 8.23
N GLU A 223 -6.32 -12.46 7.20
CA GLU A 223 -5.14 -13.34 7.31
C GLU A 223 -3.89 -12.55 7.74
N LEU A 224 -3.67 -11.37 7.13
CA LEU A 224 -2.59 -10.46 7.50
C LEU A 224 -2.74 -9.90 8.92
N LEU A 225 -3.94 -9.50 9.34
CA LEU A 225 -4.21 -9.04 10.71
C LEU A 225 -3.89 -10.14 11.73
N SER A 226 -4.32 -11.38 11.46
CA SER A 226 -4.09 -12.56 12.29
C SER A 226 -2.60 -12.93 12.41
N HIS A 227 -1.85 -12.78 11.31
CA HIS A 227 -0.41 -13.08 11.23
C HIS A 227 0.46 -11.95 11.81
N LEU A 228 0.28 -10.72 11.35
CA LEU A 228 1.15 -9.58 11.69
C LEU A 228 0.87 -9.01 13.07
N ARG A 229 -0.40 -9.01 13.50
CA ARG A 229 -0.88 -8.49 14.80
C ARG A 229 -0.27 -7.12 15.14
N PRO A 230 -0.46 -6.12 14.27
CA PRO A 230 0.09 -4.79 14.49
C PRO A 230 -0.62 -4.10 15.65
N THR A 231 0.03 -3.13 16.29
CA THR A 231 -0.63 -2.32 17.33
C THR A 231 -1.80 -1.53 16.75
N TYR A 232 -1.62 -0.98 15.53
CA TYR A 232 -2.62 -0.18 14.85
C TYR A 232 -2.94 -0.74 13.46
N TRP A 233 -4.23 -0.76 13.10
CA TRP A 233 -4.68 -1.09 11.75
C TRP A 233 -5.60 0.01 11.22
N PHE A 234 -5.27 0.59 10.06
CA PHE A 234 -6.07 1.64 9.43
C PHE A 234 -6.67 1.22 8.10
N SER A 235 -7.95 1.57 7.89
CA SER A 235 -8.69 1.26 6.66
C SER A 235 -9.64 2.37 6.20
N GLY A 236 -10.16 2.23 4.98
CA GLY A 236 -11.14 3.14 4.37
C GLY A 236 -12.32 2.37 3.76
N HIS A 237 -12.63 2.65 2.50
CA HIS A 237 -13.57 1.97 1.59
C HIS A 237 -15.06 1.99 1.96
N MET A 238 -15.42 1.64 3.20
CA MET A 238 -16.81 1.45 3.62
C MET A 238 -17.58 2.76 3.88
N HIS A 239 -16.91 3.91 3.72
CA HIS A 239 -17.47 5.26 3.88
C HIS A 239 -18.25 5.43 5.19
N THR A 240 -17.57 5.08 6.28
CA THR A 240 -18.09 5.19 7.64
C THR A 240 -16.93 5.15 8.61
N ARG A 241 -16.98 6.02 9.62
CA ARG A 241 -16.07 5.86 10.76
C ARG A 241 -16.46 4.62 11.54
N PHE A 242 -15.50 3.80 11.90
CA PHE A 242 -15.69 2.64 12.75
C PHE A 242 -14.41 2.30 13.51
N ALA A 243 -14.54 1.91 14.77
CA ALA A 243 -13.42 1.51 15.61
C ALA A 243 -13.72 0.16 16.27
N ALA A 244 -12.69 -0.67 16.36
CA ALA A 244 -12.76 -1.98 16.99
C ALA A 244 -11.44 -2.31 17.69
N THR A 245 -11.47 -3.29 18.59
CA THR A 245 -10.26 -3.81 19.25
C THR A 245 -10.22 -5.31 19.13
N VAL A 246 -9.22 -5.83 18.44
CA VAL A 246 -8.99 -7.27 18.31
C VAL A 246 -7.97 -7.70 19.36
N ASN A 247 -8.39 -8.58 20.28
CA ASN A 247 -7.52 -9.11 21.33
C ASN A 247 -7.01 -10.51 20.93
N PHE A 248 -5.69 -10.68 20.86
CA PHE A 248 -5.03 -11.94 20.55
C PHE A 248 -4.61 -12.62 21.86
N HIS A 249 -5.53 -13.34 22.49
CA HIS A 249 -5.24 -14.12 23.69
C HIS A 249 -4.44 -15.40 23.36
N ASP A 250 -3.51 -15.80 24.24
CA ASP A 250 -2.87 -17.12 24.22
C ASP A 250 -2.15 -17.51 22.91
N GLY A 251 -1.69 -16.52 22.13
CA GLY A 251 -1.04 -16.78 20.84
C GLY A 251 -2.00 -17.17 19.71
N LEU A 252 -3.30 -17.12 19.94
CA LEU A 252 -4.34 -17.51 18.99
C LEU A 252 -4.60 -16.44 17.92
N GLY A 253 -5.09 -16.88 16.75
CA GLY A 253 -5.32 -16.02 15.59
C GLY A 253 -6.64 -15.25 15.68
N MET A 254 -6.91 -14.42 14.67
CA MET A 254 -8.17 -13.67 14.55
C MET A 254 -9.40 -14.60 14.55
N GLU A 255 -9.31 -15.76 13.91
CA GLU A 255 -10.40 -16.73 13.84
C GLU A 255 -10.74 -17.35 15.20
N ASP A 256 -9.74 -17.56 16.05
CA ASP A 256 -9.97 -18.01 17.42
C ASP A 256 -10.57 -16.90 18.28
N ALA A 257 -10.11 -15.65 18.09
CA ALA A 257 -10.66 -14.48 18.76
C ALA A 257 -12.14 -14.29 18.39
N LEU A 258 -12.51 -14.51 17.13
CA LEU A 258 -13.91 -14.47 16.65
C LEU A 258 -14.80 -15.49 17.37
N GLN A 259 -14.30 -16.72 17.60
CA GLN A 259 -15.09 -17.76 18.27
C GLN A 259 -15.35 -17.47 19.75
N ARG A 260 -14.51 -16.63 20.38
CA ARG A 260 -14.64 -16.23 21.79
C ARG A 260 -15.58 -15.03 21.99
N LEU A 261 -16.08 -14.41 20.92
CA LEU A 261 -17.03 -13.30 21.03
C LEU A 261 -18.39 -13.79 21.52
N ASP A 262 -18.88 -13.22 22.61
CA ASP A 262 -20.17 -13.59 23.21
C ASP A 262 -21.35 -12.93 22.48
N ASN A 263 -21.17 -11.71 21.97
CA ASN A 263 -22.22 -10.85 21.44
C ASN A 263 -22.45 -10.97 19.92
N VAL A 264 -22.06 -12.08 19.26
CA VAL A 264 -22.31 -12.26 17.82
C VAL A 264 -23.72 -12.81 17.55
N PRO A 265 -24.54 -12.16 16.69
CA PRO A 265 -25.84 -12.65 16.27
C PRO A 265 -25.80 -14.09 15.74
N GLU A 266 -26.76 -14.93 16.13
CA GLU A 266 -26.79 -16.37 15.77
C GLU A 266 -26.71 -16.61 14.24
N LYS A 267 -27.40 -15.76 13.47
CA LYS A 267 -27.37 -15.82 12.00
C LYS A 267 -25.96 -15.57 11.42
N LEU A 268 -25.17 -14.71 12.05
CA LEU A 268 -23.78 -14.47 11.65
C LEU A 268 -22.87 -15.60 12.12
N ARG A 269 -23.06 -16.14 13.33
CA ARG A 269 -22.30 -17.31 13.82
C ARG A 269 -22.37 -18.50 12.86
N ALA A 270 -23.50 -18.67 12.15
CA ALA A 270 -23.69 -19.75 11.19
C ALA A 270 -22.78 -19.65 9.94
N VAL A 271 -22.30 -18.46 9.59
CA VAL A 271 -21.48 -18.20 8.38
C VAL A 271 -20.01 -17.90 8.68
N LEU A 272 -19.64 -17.75 9.95
CA LEU A 272 -18.26 -17.52 10.36
C LEU A 272 -17.35 -18.72 10.03
N PRO A 273 -16.04 -18.47 9.78
CA PRO A 273 -15.09 -19.53 9.51
C PRO A 273 -14.99 -20.48 10.71
N ARG A 274 -15.09 -21.78 10.44
CA ARG A 274 -14.83 -22.81 11.45
C ARG A 274 -13.33 -23.07 11.51
N VAL A 275 -12.71 -22.88 12.67
CA VAL A 275 -11.31 -23.25 12.88
C VAL A 275 -11.21 -24.78 12.97
N PRO A 276 -10.45 -25.45 12.08
CA PRO A 276 -10.22 -26.88 12.21
C PRO A 276 -9.39 -27.15 13.46
N ARG A 277 -9.87 -28.03 14.35
CA ARG A 277 -9.19 -28.41 15.62
C ARG A 277 -7.74 -28.94 15.46
N SER A 278 -7.29 -29.24 14.24
CA SER A 278 -5.99 -29.87 13.95
C SER A 278 -4.93 -28.95 13.34
N LYS A 279 -5.24 -27.69 12.99
CA LYS A 279 -4.23 -26.77 12.46
C LYS A 279 -3.48 -26.13 13.62
N LYS A 280 -2.17 -26.38 13.74
CA LYS A 280 -1.32 -25.55 14.59
C LYS A 280 -1.45 -24.10 14.11
N PRO A 281 -1.69 -23.13 15.00
CA PRO A 281 -1.73 -21.73 14.59
C PRO A 281 -0.40 -21.35 13.95
N PRO A 282 -0.41 -20.51 12.90
CA PRO A 282 0.83 -19.95 12.36
C PRO A 282 1.60 -19.29 13.49
N THR A 283 2.91 -19.54 13.56
CA THR A 283 3.74 -18.91 14.59
C THR A 283 3.80 -17.42 14.28
N PRO A 284 3.25 -16.55 15.16
CA PRO A 284 3.30 -15.12 14.92
C PRO A 284 4.76 -14.62 14.91
N PRO A 285 5.02 -13.44 14.34
CA PRO A 285 6.28 -12.71 14.52
C PRO A 285 6.72 -12.70 16.00
N ALA A 286 8.02 -12.68 16.25
CA ALA A 286 8.52 -12.61 17.63
C ALA A 286 8.11 -11.27 18.26
N SER A 287 7.51 -11.28 19.46
CA SER A 287 7.05 -10.08 20.19
C SER A 287 5.94 -9.26 19.48
N THR A 288 4.87 -9.91 19.00
CA THR A 288 3.67 -9.20 18.51
C THR A 288 2.86 -8.54 19.63
N ALA A 289 2.13 -7.48 19.29
CA ALA A 289 1.15 -6.88 20.18
C ALA A 289 0.07 -7.89 20.58
N THR A 290 -0.44 -7.77 21.81
CA THR A 290 -1.54 -8.58 22.33
C THR A 290 -2.91 -8.05 21.89
N LYS A 291 -2.96 -6.82 21.36
CA LYS A 291 -4.15 -6.16 20.82
C LYS A 291 -3.82 -5.41 19.54
N THR A 292 -4.78 -5.34 18.63
CA THR A 292 -4.79 -4.38 17.52
C THR A 292 -5.94 -3.39 17.71
N GLU A 293 -5.62 -2.10 17.64
CA GLU A 293 -6.59 -1.03 17.52
C GLU A 293 -6.92 -0.77 16.05
N PHE A 294 -8.13 -1.16 15.65
CA PHE A 294 -8.63 -0.94 14.29
C PHE A 294 -9.38 0.39 14.21
N LEU A 295 -9.06 1.19 13.20
CA LEU A 295 -9.79 2.41 12.85
C LEU A 295 -10.02 2.45 11.34
N ALA A 296 -11.29 2.57 10.97
CA ALA A 296 -11.69 2.94 9.62
C ALA A 296 -12.37 4.30 9.63
N LEU A 297 -12.18 5.05 8.54
CA LEU A 297 -12.69 6.40 8.39
C LEU A 297 -13.52 6.53 7.11
N ASP A 298 -14.36 7.57 7.08
CA ASP A 298 -15.19 7.90 5.93
C ASP A 298 -14.37 8.49 4.77
N LYS A 299 -15.03 8.82 3.66
CA LYS A 299 -14.43 9.57 2.55
C LYS A 299 -14.53 11.07 2.77
N VAL A 300 -13.56 11.79 2.20
CA VAL A 300 -13.59 13.26 2.22
C VAL A 300 -14.89 13.77 1.59
N GLY A 301 -15.50 14.80 2.20
CA GLY A 301 -16.68 15.47 1.66
C GLY A 301 -18.01 14.71 1.76
N SER A 302 -18.09 13.58 2.48
CA SER A 302 -19.36 12.83 2.67
C SER A 302 -20.30 13.45 3.71
N ASN A 303 -19.79 14.15 4.73
CA ASN A 303 -20.56 14.62 5.89
C ASN A 303 -19.92 15.91 6.46
N PRO A 304 -20.70 16.86 7.00
CA PRO A 304 -20.18 17.99 7.79
C PRO A 304 -19.36 17.60 9.02
N THR A 305 -19.50 16.38 9.56
CA THR A 305 -18.58 15.89 10.59
C THR A 305 -17.33 15.30 9.93
N PHE A 306 -16.13 15.73 10.35
CA PHE A 306 -14.82 15.30 9.82
C PHE A 306 -14.46 13.83 10.10
N GLN A 307 -15.44 12.92 10.07
CA GLN A 307 -15.28 11.47 10.31
C GLN A 307 -14.41 10.75 9.27
N TRP A 308 -13.90 11.48 8.28
CA TRP A 308 -12.99 11.01 7.25
C TRP A 308 -11.52 11.29 7.58
N LEU A 309 -11.22 12.07 8.63
CA LEU A 309 -9.87 12.41 9.09
C LEU A 309 -9.80 12.30 10.62
N GLU A 310 -8.77 11.62 11.14
CA GLU A 310 -8.51 11.58 12.59
C GLU A 310 -7.02 11.83 12.88
N VAL A 311 -6.75 12.80 13.76
CA VAL A 311 -5.39 13.12 14.24
C VAL A 311 -5.13 12.35 15.54
N ARG A 312 -4.05 11.57 15.58
CA ARG A 312 -3.67 10.69 16.70
C ARG A 312 -2.21 10.84 17.08
N ASN A 313 -1.93 10.63 18.38
CA ASN A 313 -0.58 10.41 18.89
C ASN A 313 -0.47 8.91 19.16
N LEU A 314 0.36 8.20 18.40
CA LEU A 314 0.53 6.76 18.52
C LEU A 314 1.66 6.45 19.50
N ASP A 315 1.46 5.45 20.34
CA ASP A 315 2.45 5.06 21.34
C ASP A 315 3.75 4.60 20.69
N HIS A 316 4.84 4.81 21.42
CA HIS A 316 6.15 4.38 20.99
C HIS A 316 6.20 2.83 20.89
N PRO A 317 6.67 2.24 19.78
CA PRO A 317 6.76 0.79 19.67
C PRO A 317 7.65 0.19 20.77
N PRO A 318 7.28 -0.96 21.37
CA PRO A 318 8.06 -1.58 22.44
C PRO A 318 9.50 -1.95 22.06
N HIS A 319 9.76 -2.07 20.75
CA HIS A 319 11.05 -2.46 20.20
C HIS A 319 11.89 -1.27 19.71
N ALA A 320 11.48 -0.05 20.03
CA ALA A 320 12.13 1.19 19.59
C ALA A 320 13.60 1.33 20.01
N ASP A 321 13.92 0.89 21.22
CA ASP A 321 15.28 0.94 21.77
C ASP A 321 16.14 -0.23 21.29
N SER A 322 15.60 -1.12 20.44
CA SER A 322 16.36 -2.23 19.89
C SER A 322 17.53 -1.70 19.03
N PRO A 323 18.72 -2.32 19.10
CA PRO A 323 19.81 -2.06 18.15
C PRO A 323 19.37 -2.15 16.68
N ASP A 324 18.34 -2.95 16.39
CA ASP A 324 17.77 -3.11 15.04
C ASP A 324 17.06 -1.84 14.53
N ALA A 325 16.70 -0.90 15.41
CA ALA A 325 16.13 0.38 15.03
C ALA A 325 17.20 1.39 14.58
N ALA A 326 18.45 1.22 15.02
CA ALA A 326 19.53 2.18 14.82
C ALA A 326 19.74 2.65 13.36
N PRO A 327 19.65 1.78 12.33
CA PRO A 327 19.80 2.20 10.93
C PRO A 327 18.70 3.13 10.41
N TYR A 328 17.63 3.33 11.17
CA TYR A 328 16.43 4.05 10.75
C TYR A 328 16.25 5.38 11.49
N LEU A 329 17.09 5.68 12.48
CA LEU A 329 16.92 6.83 13.39
C LEU A 329 17.41 8.17 12.82
N ASP A 330 17.86 8.19 11.56
CA ASP A 330 18.31 9.41 10.90
C ASP A 330 17.17 10.44 10.80
N ARG A 331 17.49 11.69 11.16
CA ARG A 331 16.56 12.81 11.14
C ARG A 331 16.95 13.84 10.08
N THR A 332 15.94 14.45 9.48
CA THR A 332 16.06 15.60 8.59
C THR A 332 16.42 16.87 9.38
N GLU A 333 16.77 17.94 8.67
CA GLU A 333 17.02 19.26 9.27
C GLU A 333 15.81 19.78 10.06
N ALA A 334 14.59 19.41 9.65
CA ALA A 334 13.35 19.73 10.36
C ALA A 334 13.10 18.83 11.58
N GLY A 335 14.06 17.96 11.95
CA GLY A 335 13.95 17.06 13.09
C GLY A 335 13.01 15.87 12.88
N LYS A 336 12.50 15.64 11.66
CA LYS A 336 11.63 14.51 11.31
C LYS A 336 12.45 13.29 10.89
N TYR A 337 11.96 12.07 11.08
CA TYR A 337 12.67 10.90 10.57
C TYR A 337 12.61 10.86 9.03
N SER A 338 13.64 10.28 8.40
CA SER A 338 13.61 9.96 6.98
C SER A 338 12.87 8.64 6.73
N LEU A 339 12.30 8.49 5.54
CA LEU A 339 11.71 7.22 5.12
C LEU A 339 12.82 6.24 4.68
N HIS A 340 12.71 5.00 5.14
CA HIS A 340 13.68 3.95 4.84
C HIS A 340 12.97 2.70 4.31
N TYR A 341 13.65 1.99 3.41
CA TYR A 341 13.29 0.63 3.06
C TYR A 341 13.44 -0.27 4.29
N ASP A 342 12.53 -1.22 4.45
CA ASP A 342 12.63 -2.24 5.49
C ASP A 342 13.53 -3.41 5.04
N GLU A 343 14.56 -3.74 5.83
CA GLU A 343 15.52 -4.80 5.49
C GLU A 343 14.86 -6.16 5.23
N GLU A 344 13.92 -6.57 6.08
CA GLU A 344 13.24 -7.86 5.94
C GLU A 344 12.35 -7.87 4.70
N TRP A 345 11.68 -6.78 4.40
CA TRP A 345 10.87 -6.61 3.19
C TRP A 345 11.70 -6.63 1.92
N LEU A 346 12.87 -5.98 1.90
CA LEU A 346 13.80 -6.09 0.78
C LEU A 346 14.24 -7.55 0.54
N ALA A 347 14.50 -8.29 1.61
CA ALA A 347 14.88 -9.70 1.52
C ALA A 347 13.74 -10.58 0.98
N VAL A 348 12.52 -10.38 1.48
CA VAL A 348 11.32 -11.07 0.99
C VAL A 348 11.07 -10.73 -0.48
N THR A 349 11.16 -9.46 -0.84
CA THR A 349 10.97 -8.98 -2.22
C THR A 349 11.97 -9.64 -3.17
N ARG A 350 13.25 -9.68 -2.79
CA ARG A 350 14.29 -10.33 -3.59
C ARG A 350 14.08 -11.85 -3.70
N ALA A 351 13.64 -12.51 -2.63
CA ALA A 351 13.35 -13.95 -2.62
C ALA A 351 12.14 -14.31 -3.51
N CYS A 352 11.13 -13.45 -3.51
CA CYS A 352 9.88 -13.65 -4.26
C CYS A 352 9.90 -13.12 -5.69
N ALA A 353 10.93 -12.34 -6.07
CA ALA A 353 11.03 -11.73 -7.40
C ALA A 353 10.81 -12.69 -8.59
N PRO A 354 11.27 -13.96 -8.57
CA PRO A 354 10.98 -14.91 -9.65
C PRO A 354 9.47 -15.24 -9.81
N GLY A 355 8.68 -15.06 -8.75
CA GLY A 355 7.24 -15.32 -8.73
C GLY A 355 6.36 -14.16 -9.16
N LEU A 356 6.92 -12.95 -9.33
CA LEU A 356 6.18 -11.85 -9.91
C LEU A 356 5.90 -12.15 -11.39
N ASN A 357 4.63 -12.35 -11.70
CA ASN A 357 4.17 -12.66 -13.05
C ASN A 357 3.25 -11.55 -13.55
N ILE A 358 3.73 -10.82 -14.56
CA ILE A 358 3.04 -9.71 -15.21
C ILE A 358 3.05 -9.90 -16.73
N ALA A 359 2.12 -9.24 -17.43
CA ALA A 359 2.06 -9.30 -18.88
C ALA A 359 3.32 -8.70 -19.53
N ASP A 360 3.80 -9.33 -20.59
CA ASP A 360 4.91 -8.82 -21.40
C ASP A 360 4.54 -7.47 -22.06
N PRO A 361 5.46 -6.49 -22.09
CA PRO A 361 5.16 -5.12 -22.58
C PRO A 361 4.73 -5.05 -24.03
N VAL A 362 5.14 -6.02 -24.86
CA VAL A 362 4.93 -5.99 -26.30
C VAL A 362 3.77 -6.89 -26.71
N THR A 363 3.79 -8.12 -26.21
CA THR A 363 2.80 -9.15 -26.57
C THR A 363 1.54 -9.10 -25.71
N LEU A 364 1.60 -8.43 -24.54
CA LEU A 364 0.55 -8.42 -23.51
C LEU A 364 0.21 -9.82 -22.97
N VAL A 365 1.05 -10.81 -23.24
CA VAL A 365 0.84 -12.19 -22.80
C VAL A 365 1.47 -12.38 -21.43
N VAL A 366 0.72 -13.00 -20.52
CA VAL A 366 1.25 -13.47 -19.24
C VAL A 366 1.81 -14.87 -19.43
N ALA A 367 3.10 -15.04 -19.18
CA ALA A 367 3.74 -16.35 -19.26
C ALA A 367 3.13 -17.32 -18.23
N PRO A 368 3.01 -18.63 -18.55
CA PRO A 368 2.62 -19.62 -17.56
C PRO A 368 3.55 -19.55 -16.33
N SER A 369 2.96 -19.43 -15.14
CA SER A 369 3.76 -19.38 -13.92
C SER A 369 4.43 -20.73 -13.68
N THR A 370 5.75 -20.72 -13.61
CA THR A 370 6.57 -21.87 -13.17
C THR A 370 7.04 -21.70 -11.71
N ALA A 371 6.72 -20.56 -11.10
CA ALA A 371 7.18 -20.22 -9.77
C ALA A 371 6.45 -21.05 -8.71
N ARG A 372 7.23 -21.71 -7.86
CA ARG A 372 6.72 -22.39 -6.67
C ARG A 372 6.61 -21.39 -5.52
N LYS A 373 5.74 -21.69 -4.54
CA LYS A 373 5.70 -20.93 -3.28
C LYS A 373 7.11 -20.90 -2.67
N VAL A 374 7.56 -19.71 -2.33
CA VAL A 374 8.87 -19.47 -1.74
C VAL A 374 8.88 -20.05 -0.33
N PRO A 375 9.77 -21.00 0.01
CA PRO A 375 9.85 -21.51 1.38
C PRO A 375 10.42 -20.44 2.30
N ALA A 376 9.90 -20.29 3.53
CA ALA A 376 10.39 -19.30 4.49
C ALA A 376 11.92 -19.38 4.71
N ALA A 377 12.48 -20.60 4.79
CA ALA A 377 13.92 -20.82 4.95
C ALA A 377 14.76 -20.26 3.79
N SER A 378 14.18 -20.08 2.60
CA SER A 378 14.89 -19.50 1.45
C SER A 378 15.12 -17.99 1.60
N VAL A 379 14.26 -17.29 2.37
CA VAL A 379 14.38 -15.85 2.65
C VAL A 379 15.65 -15.54 3.45
N ASP A 380 16.13 -16.47 4.30
CA ASP A 380 17.32 -16.24 5.14
C ASP A 380 18.62 -16.04 4.34
N LYS A 381 18.72 -16.63 3.14
CA LYS A 381 19.83 -16.34 2.21
C LYS A 381 19.73 -14.89 1.70
N HIS A 382 18.53 -14.43 1.38
CA HIS A 382 18.30 -13.06 0.91
C HIS A 382 18.50 -12.03 2.01
N ARG A 383 18.15 -12.34 3.28
CA ARG A 383 18.45 -11.46 4.42
C ARG A 383 19.94 -11.21 4.57
N ARG A 384 20.75 -12.29 4.56
CA ARG A 384 22.22 -12.16 4.61
C ARG A 384 22.75 -11.32 3.44
N TRP A 385 22.17 -11.50 2.25
CA TRP A 385 22.53 -10.70 1.09
C TRP A 385 22.16 -9.23 1.26
N VAL A 386 20.94 -8.91 1.70
CA VAL A 386 20.48 -7.53 1.93
C VAL A 386 21.33 -6.87 3.01
N LYS A 387 21.61 -7.56 4.11
CA LYS A 387 22.51 -7.08 5.15
C LYS A 387 23.86 -6.65 4.56
N ALA A 388 24.54 -7.54 3.86
CA ALA A 388 25.88 -7.28 3.32
C ALA A 388 25.91 -6.24 2.17
N ASN A 389 24.84 -6.13 1.39
CA ASN A 389 24.84 -5.31 0.16
C ASN A 389 24.07 -4.00 0.28
N ILE A 390 23.21 -3.85 1.29
CA ILE A 390 22.35 -2.68 1.47
C ILE A 390 22.54 -2.09 2.86
N VAL A 391 22.32 -2.88 3.92
CA VAL A 391 22.37 -2.38 5.32
C VAL A 391 23.79 -1.94 5.70
N ASP A 392 24.77 -2.81 5.52
CA ASP A 392 26.17 -2.53 5.87
C ASP A 392 26.77 -1.41 4.98
N LYS A 393 26.17 -1.17 3.81
CA LYS A 393 26.51 -0.08 2.90
C LYS A 393 25.70 1.20 3.12
N LYS A 394 24.81 1.22 4.12
CA LYS A 394 23.94 2.37 4.47
C LYS A 394 23.04 2.82 3.32
N LEU A 395 22.48 1.88 2.57
CA LEU A 395 21.59 2.13 1.42
C LEU A 395 20.10 1.91 1.75
N LEU A 396 19.72 1.96 3.03
CA LEU A 396 18.33 1.77 3.46
C LEU A 396 17.48 3.04 3.31
N GLN A 397 18.08 4.22 3.34
CA GLN A 397 17.31 5.46 3.16
C GLN A 397 16.71 5.49 1.76
N ILE A 398 15.39 5.73 1.69
CA ILE A 398 14.71 5.84 0.40
C ILE A 398 15.17 7.15 -0.26
N PRO A 399 15.75 7.10 -1.47
CA PRO A 399 16.21 8.31 -2.14
C PRO A 399 15.04 9.23 -2.50
N PHE A 400 15.19 10.54 -2.29
CA PHE A 400 14.24 11.53 -2.80
C PHE A 400 14.53 11.79 -4.29
N ASN A 401 14.05 10.89 -5.14
CA ASN A 401 14.35 10.82 -6.58
C ASN A 401 13.10 10.98 -7.46
N PHE A 402 12.05 11.64 -6.93
CA PHE A 402 10.88 11.97 -7.74
C PHE A 402 11.26 12.87 -8.92
N ALA A 403 10.81 12.49 -10.12
CA ALA A 403 10.83 13.34 -11.29
C ALA A 403 9.56 13.09 -12.12
N PRO A 404 8.90 14.14 -12.64
CA PRO A 404 7.86 13.98 -13.64
C PRO A 404 8.42 13.22 -14.86
N HIS A 405 7.72 12.16 -15.28
CA HIS A 405 8.11 11.23 -16.36
C HIS A 405 6.96 10.96 -17.34
N ALA A 406 5.77 11.49 -17.04
CA ALA A 406 4.61 11.52 -17.91
C ALA A 406 4.19 12.99 -18.15
N PRO A 407 3.43 13.30 -19.21
CA PRO A 407 2.94 14.65 -19.47
C PRO A 407 2.18 15.23 -18.28
N VAL A 408 2.50 16.48 -17.93
CA VAL A 408 1.75 17.23 -16.91
C VAL A 408 0.44 17.75 -17.48
N TYR A 409 -0.60 17.83 -16.65
CA TYR A 409 -1.84 18.49 -17.04
C TYR A 409 -1.59 19.94 -17.49
N SER A 410 -2.15 20.29 -18.64
CA SER A 410 -2.12 21.64 -19.20
C SER A 410 -3.55 22.09 -19.50
N PRO A 411 -4.06 23.15 -18.83
CA PRO A 411 -5.41 23.65 -19.08
C PRO A 411 -5.62 24.01 -20.56
N GLY A 412 -6.71 23.50 -21.15
CA GLY A 412 -7.07 23.79 -22.54
C GLY A 412 -6.40 22.92 -23.60
N SER A 413 -5.60 21.92 -23.21
CA SER A 413 -5.14 20.88 -24.15
C SER A 413 -6.33 20.05 -24.64
N GLU A 414 -6.45 19.87 -25.96
CA GLU A 414 -7.41 18.93 -26.54
C GLU A 414 -6.87 17.50 -26.41
N VAL A 415 -7.47 16.74 -25.50
CA VAL A 415 -7.14 15.33 -25.29
C VAL A 415 -8.33 14.48 -25.71
N ASP A 416 -8.11 13.39 -26.43
CA ASP A 416 -9.18 12.44 -26.71
C ASP A 416 -9.62 11.78 -25.39
N GLN A 417 -10.84 12.11 -24.96
CA GLN A 417 -11.43 11.63 -23.71
C GLN A 417 -11.66 10.11 -23.69
N ASN A 418 -11.47 9.40 -24.80
CA ASN A 418 -11.52 7.94 -24.85
C ASN A 418 -10.14 7.28 -24.92
N GLN A 419 -9.08 8.05 -25.08
CA GLN A 419 -7.72 7.54 -25.18
C GLN A 419 -7.12 7.28 -23.79
N GLN A 420 -6.44 6.15 -23.65
CA GLN A 420 -5.59 5.86 -22.49
C GLN A 420 -4.15 6.33 -22.76
N PRO A 421 -3.38 6.67 -21.71
CA PRO A 421 -2.00 7.09 -21.87
C PRO A 421 -1.13 5.94 -22.37
N LEU A 422 0.06 6.30 -22.85
CA LEU A 422 1.15 5.33 -23.01
C LEU A 422 1.63 4.85 -21.63
N GLU A 423 2.31 3.72 -21.61
CA GLU A 423 3.05 3.29 -20.43
C GLU A 423 4.35 4.08 -20.31
N TYR A 424 4.61 4.65 -19.13
CA TYR A 424 5.80 5.44 -18.87
C TYR A 424 6.76 4.66 -17.95
N PRO A 425 7.98 4.31 -18.42
CA PRO A 425 9.00 3.73 -17.54
C PRO A 425 9.31 4.66 -16.37
N ASN A 426 9.28 4.13 -15.14
CA ASN A 426 9.56 4.90 -13.95
C ASN A 426 10.98 4.62 -13.43
N GLN A 427 11.79 5.68 -13.32
CA GLN A 427 13.19 5.58 -12.88
C GLN A 427 13.32 5.07 -11.44
N GLN A 428 12.37 5.38 -10.55
CA GLN A 428 12.39 4.90 -9.17
C GLN A 428 12.26 3.38 -9.11
N THR A 429 11.35 2.83 -9.90
CA THR A 429 11.18 1.38 -10.06
C THR A 429 12.45 0.76 -10.62
N ALA A 430 13.04 1.32 -11.67
CA ALA A 430 14.30 0.81 -12.22
C ALA A 430 15.42 0.79 -11.16
N GLN A 431 15.62 1.89 -10.43
CA GLN A 431 16.62 1.98 -9.36
C GLN A 431 16.36 0.98 -8.22
N PHE A 432 15.09 0.69 -7.90
CA PHE A 432 14.75 -0.32 -6.91
C PHE A 432 15.13 -1.74 -7.36
N TYR A 433 14.92 -2.06 -8.64
CA TYR A 433 15.39 -3.33 -9.22
C TYR A 433 16.92 -3.45 -9.21
N ASP A 434 17.63 -2.37 -9.53
CA ASP A 434 19.09 -2.32 -9.50
C ASP A 434 19.64 -2.48 -8.07
N LEU A 435 19.04 -1.79 -7.10
CA LEU A 435 19.38 -1.91 -5.67
C LEU A 435 19.29 -3.36 -5.21
N LEU A 436 18.23 -4.06 -5.61
CA LEU A 436 17.99 -5.45 -5.27
C LEU A 436 18.71 -6.45 -6.19
N GLN A 437 19.36 -6.01 -7.26
CA GLN A 437 19.98 -6.86 -8.29
C GLN A 437 19.05 -7.97 -8.79
N ILE A 438 17.83 -7.59 -9.18
CA ILE A 438 16.81 -8.47 -9.78
C ILE A 438 16.37 -7.93 -11.15
N PRO A 439 15.89 -8.77 -12.08
CA PRO A 439 15.46 -8.31 -13.40
C PRO A 439 14.26 -7.37 -13.34
N ASN A 440 14.35 -6.20 -13.99
CA ASN A 440 13.24 -5.24 -14.08
C ASN A 440 12.17 -5.73 -15.06
N ARG A 441 11.04 -6.20 -14.51
CA ARG A 441 9.89 -6.69 -15.29
C ARG A 441 9.03 -5.54 -15.87
N PHE A 442 9.15 -4.33 -15.33
CA PHE A 442 8.36 -3.15 -15.70
C PHE A 442 9.06 -2.27 -16.74
N ALA A 443 10.27 -2.64 -17.16
CA ALA A 443 10.92 -1.95 -18.27
C ALA A 443 10.08 -2.10 -19.53
N VAL A 444 9.88 -0.99 -20.24
CA VAL A 444 9.30 -0.95 -21.59
C VAL A 444 10.45 -0.56 -22.51
N SER A 445 10.81 -1.42 -23.47
CA SER A 445 11.75 -1.03 -24.52
C SER A 445 11.12 0.07 -25.36
N SER A 446 11.82 1.20 -25.56
CA SER A 446 11.32 2.21 -26.49
C SER A 446 11.30 1.63 -27.91
N PRO A 447 10.32 1.99 -28.74
CA PRO A 447 10.31 1.60 -30.15
C PRO A 447 11.58 2.00 -30.91
N ALA A 448 12.34 2.98 -30.38
CA ALA A 448 13.62 3.42 -30.91
C ALA A 448 14.77 2.41 -30.71
N ASP A 449 14.68 1.50 -29.74
CA ASP A 449 15.74 0.52 -29.47
C ASP A 449 15.63 -0.72 -30.37
N ALA A 450 14.48 -0.94 -31.01
CA ALA A 450 14.24 -2.08 -31.90
C ALA A 450 14.68 -1.84 -33.37
N SER A 451 15.08 -0.61 -33.74
CA SER A 451 15.57 -0.28 -35.08
C SER A 451 17.11 -0.30 -35.19
N GLY A 452 17.80 -0.64 -34.10
CA GLY A 452 19.25 -0.58 -33.99
C GLY A 452 19.98 -1.90 -34.21
N GLU A 453 19.62 -2.73 -35.18
CA GLU A 453 20.48 -3.85 -35.61
C GLU A 453 20.22 -4.20 -37.09
N GLY A 454 21.15 -3.78 -37.96
CA GLY A 454 21.08 -4.05 -39.40
C GLY A 454 22.05 -3.25 -40.28
N GLY A 455 23.12 -2.67 -39.72
CA GLY A 455 24.20 -2.06 -40.49
C GLY A 455 25.37 -3.03 -40.64
N SER A 456 25.34 -3.87 -41.67
CA SER A 456 26.48 -4.71 -42.04
C SER A 456 27.68 -3.82 -42.37
N ALA A 457 28.73 -3.89 -41.56
CA ALA A 457 30.04 -3.37 -41.93
C ALA A 457 30.59 -4.23 -43.08
N SER A 458 30.58 -3.71 -44.31
CA SER A 458 31.34 -4.30 -45.41
C SER A 458 32.81 -3.93 -45.24
N GLU A 459 33.64 -4.95 -45.08
CA GLU A 459 35.10 -4.91 -45.15
C GLU A 459 35.57 -4.17 -46.40
N VAL A 460 36.39 -3.15 -46.21
CA VAL A 460 37.22 -2.57 -47.28
C VAL A 460 38.46 -3.44 -47.39
N GLY A 461 38.43 -4.37 -48.34
CA GLY A 461 39.60 -5.10 -48.80
C GLY A 461 40.52 -4.20 -49.62
N MET A 462 41.74 -4.01 -49.13
CA MET A 462 42.90 -3.64 -49.94
C MET A 462 43.14 -4.74 -50.99
N ASP A 463 43.19 -4.37 -52.27
CA ASP A 463 44.27 -4.82 -53.15
C ASP A 463 44.31 -4.06 -54.50
N ARG A 464 45.54 -3.66 -54.84
CA ARG A 464 46.11 -3.10 -56.09
C ARG A 464 46.03 -1.61 -56.36
#